data_AF-A0A5N5QIH2-F1
#
_entry.id   AF-A0A5N5QIH2-F1
#
_cell.length_a   1.000
_cell.length_b   1.000
_cell.length_c   1.000
_cell.angle_alpha   90.00
_cell.angle_beta   90.00
_cell.angle_gamma   90.00
#
_symmetry.space_group_name_H-M   'P 1'
#
loop_
_entity.id
_entity.type
_entity.pdbx_description
1 polymer ?
#
loop_
_entity_poly.entity_id
_entity_poly.type
_entity_poly.pdbx_seq_one_letter_code
_entity_poly.pdbx_strand_id
1 'polypeptide(L)'
;MDGRDPKLDSELSDAPITVRTRKFITNRLLQRRQFVVDVLHPNRPNVSKVDLQEKIAGIYKADKGRVIVFGFRTAFGGGRSTGFGLIYDDEAAQRKFEPRYRLVRAGMASKVEKASRKLRKERKNRSKKFRGTKKSKAAEPAKKGK
;
A
#
# COMPACT_ATOMS: atom_id res chain seq x y z
N MET A 1 12.61 27.13 -12.28
CA MET A 1 12.30 25.70 -12.07
C MET A 1 10.91 25.63 -11.48
N ASP A 2 9.81 25.38 -12.20
CA ASP A 2 9.58 25.01 -13.59
C ASP A 2 8.37 25.82 -14.10
N GLY A 3 8.56 26.58 -15.17
CA GLY A 3 7.50 27.34 -15.86
C GLY A 3 6.78 26.46 -16.89
N ARG A 4 6.08 25.42 -16.43
CA ARG A 4 5.17 24.66 -17.30
C ARG A 4 3.76 25.19 -17.11
N ASP A 5 3.08 25.47 -18.22
CA ASP A 5 1.72 25.97 -18.20
C ASP A 5 0.77 24.93 -17.58
N PRO A 6 0.01 25.27 -16.53
CA PRO A 6 -0.87 24.31 -15.84
C PRO A 6 -1.99 23.77 -16.75
N LYS A 7 -2.31 24.48 -17.84
CA LYS A 7 -3.26 24.04 -18.86
C LYS A 7 -2.72 22.85 -19.68
N LEU A 8 -1.44 22.90 -20.07
CA LEU A 8 -0.78 21.80 -20.79
C LEU A 8 -0.65 20.54 -19.91
N ASP A 9 -0.33 20.71 -18.63
CA ASP A 9 -0.26 19.58 -17.69
C ASP A 9 -1.64 18.92 -17.46
N SER A 10 -2.73 19.70 -17.51
CA SER A 10 -4.10 19.17 -17.43
C SER A 10 -4.50 18.36 -18.67
N GLU A 11 -4.15 18.83 -19.87
CA GLU A 11 -4.43 18.14 -21.14
C GLU A 11 -3.62 16.85 -21.29
N LEU A 12 -2.36 16.84 -20.85
CA LEU A 12 -1.51 15.63 -20.82
C LEU A 12 -2.00 14.59 -19.81
N SER A 13 -2.71 15.02 -18.76
CA SER A 13 -3.27 14.12 -17.75
C SER A 13 -4.52 13.36 -18.24
N ASP A 14 -5.22 13.90 -19.24
CA ASP A 14 -6.48 13.31 -19.74
C ASP A 14 -6.26 12.37 -20.94
N ALA A 15 -5.02 12.22 -21.40
CA ALA A 15 -4.69 11.28 -22.46
C ALA A 15 -5.12 9.84 -22.10
N PRO A 16 -5.70 9.09 -23.05
CA PRO A 16 -6.32 7.81 -22.78
C PRO A 16 -5.29 6.78 -22.29
N ILE A 17 -5.68 6.03 -21.27
CA ILE A 17 -4.88 4.94 -20.70
C ILE A 17 -5.55 3.62 -21.02
N THR A 18 -4.77 2.67 -21.54
CA THR A 18 -5.22 1.29 -21.71
C THR A 18 -4.70 0.44 -20.56
N VAL A 19 -5.62 -0.20 -19.83
CA VAL A 19 -5.28 -1.16 -18.76
C VAL A 19 -5.46 -2.57 -19.30
N ARG A 20 -4.43 -3.40 -19.17
CA ARG A 20 -4.46 -4.83 -19.52
C ARG A 20 -4.14 -5.68 -18.30
N THR A 21 -4.87 -6.76 -18.13
CA THR A 21 -4.62 -7.73 -17.06
C THR A 21 -4.05 -9.02 -17.63
N ARG A 22 -2.97 -9.53 -17.03
CA ARG A 22 -2.35 -10.80 -17.40
C ARG A 22 -2.22 -11.72 -16.19
N LYS A 23 -2.03 -13.01 -16.44
CA LYS A 23 -1.78 -14.04 -15.40
C LYS A 23 -2.84 -13.97 -14.29
N PHE A 24 -4.11 -13.95 -14.71
CA PHE A 24 -5.23 -13.84 -13.80
C PHE A 24 -5.47 -15.15 -13.08
N ILE A 25 -5.54 -15.09 -11.75
CA ILE A 25 -5.75 -16.25 -10.89
C ILE A 25 -6.85 -15.90 -9.89
N THR A 26 -7.86 -16.76 -9.82
CA THR A 26 -8.88 -16.72 -8.77
C THR A 26 -8.39 -17.52 -7.57
N ASN A 27 -8.08 -16.85 -6.46
CA ASN A 27 -7.60 -17.47 -5.24
C ASN A 27 -8.69 -17.48 -4.16
N ARG A 28 -9.37 -18.62 -4.04
CA ARG A 28 -10.46 -18.82 -3.07
C ARG A 28 -9.99 -18.93 -1.62
N LEU A 29 -8.77 -19.41 -1.38
CA LEU A 29 -8.20 -19.53 -0.02
C LEU A 29 -8.06 -18.17 0.67
N LEU A 30 -7.80 -17.12 -0.13
CA LEU A 30 -7.64 -15.75 0.34
C LEU A 30 -8.81 -14.83 -0.07
N GLN A 31 -9.90 -15.41 -0.61
CA GLN A 31 -11.10 -14.70 -1.07
C GLN A 31 -10.77 -13.50 -1.97
N ARG A 32 -9.90 -13.71 -2.97
CA ARG A 32 -9.47 -12.66 -3.88
C ARG A 32 -9.14 -13.16 -5.27
N ARG A 33 -9.22 -12.24 -6.22
CA ARG A 33 -8.68 -12.37 -7.58
C ARG A 33 -7.34 -11.63 -7.63
N GLN A 34 -6.33 -12.24 -8.23
CA GLN A 34 -4.98 -11.66 -8.32
C GLN A 34 -4.45 -11.73 -9.75
N PHE A 35 -3.78 -10.68 -10.20
CA PHE A 35 -3.30 -10.56 -11.58
C PHE A 35 -2.17 -9.54 -11.70
N VAL A 36 -1.43 -9.64 -12.80
CA VAL A 36 -0.49 -8.62 -13.23
C VAL A 36 -1.26 -7.54 -14.00
N VAL A 37 -0.97 -6.27 -13.71
CA VAL A 37 -1.55 -5.11 -14.38
C VAL A 37 -0.49 -4.48 -15.25
N ASP A 38 -0.73 -4.45 -16.56
CA ASP A 38 0.02 -3.62 -17.48
C ASP A 38 -0.79 -2.38 -17.82
N VAL A 39 -0.14 -1.23 -17.75
CA VAL A 39 -0.73 0.07 -18.04
C VAL A 39 0.02 0.66 -19.22
N LEU A 40 -0.71 1.00 -20.28
CA LEU A 40 -0.17 1.72 -21.44
C LEU A 40 -0.64 3.17 -21.38
N HIS A 41 0.30 4.10 -21.36
CA HIS A 41 0.11 5.54 -21.16
C HIS A 41 1.05 6.35 -22.08
N PRO A 42 0.99 6.20 -23.42
CA PRO A 42 2.02 6.69 -24.34
C PRO A 42 2.26 8.21 -24.29
N ASN A 43 1.21 9.01 -24.10
CA ASN A 43 1.28 10.47 -24.10
C ASN A 43 1.03 11.07 -22.70
N ARG A 44 0.99 10.22 -21.67
CA ARG A 44 0.73 10.63 -20.29
C ARG A 44 1.94 10.26 -19.43
N PRO A 45 2.30 11.07 -18.41
CA PRO A 45 3.21 10.64 -17.36
C PRO A 45 2.62 9.47 -16.55
N ASN A 46 3.26 9.12 -15.43
CA ASN A 46 2.83 8.00 -14.62
C ASN A 46 1.37 8.13 -14.15
N VAL A 47 0.64 7.01 -14.16
CA VAL A 47 -0.77 6.95 -13.78
C VAL A 47 -0.91 6.82 -12.27
N SER A 48 -1.85 7.58 -11.70
CA SER A 48 -2.18 7.52 -10.29
C SER A 48 -2.75 6.14 -9.92
N LYS A 49 -2.45 5.66 -8.71
CA LYS A 49 -3.01 4.38 -8.24
C LYS A 49 -4.51 4.46 -8.02
N VAL A 50 -5.02 5.64 -7.70
CA VAL A 50 -6.45 5.88 -7.45
C VAL A 50 -7.23 5.72 -8.77
N ASP A 51 -6.71 6.29 -9.85
CA ASP A 51 -7.29 6.18 -11.20
C ASP A 51 -7.26 4.72 -11.67
N LEU A 52 -6.16 3.99 -11.39
CA LEU A 52 -6.07 2.56 -11.72
C LEU A 52 -7.06 1.71 -10.93
N GLN A 53 -7.29 2.03 -9.66
CA GLN A 53 -8.30 1.34 -8.85
C GLN A 53 -9.69 1.52 -9.43
N GLU A 54 -10.05 2.74 -9.85
CA GLU A 54 -11.34 3.04 -10.48
C GLU A 54 -11.52 2.29 -11.80
N LYS A 55 -10.52 2.32 -12.69
CA LYS A 55 -10.61 1.63 -13.98
C LYS A 55 -10.73 0.12 -13.81
N ILE A 56 -9.95 -0.47 -12.89
CA ILE A 56 -10.00 -1.91 -12.61
C ILE A 56 -11.33 -2.28 -11.94
N ALA A 57 -11.83 -1.46 -11.03
CA ALA A 57 -13.15 -1.62 -10.42
C ALA A 57 -14.26 -1.64 -11.48
N GLY A 58 -14.22 -0.72 -12.45
CA GLY A 58 -15.15 -0.69 -13.58
C GLY A 58 -15.08 -1.95 -14.46
N ILE A 59 -13.88 -2.39 -14.84
CA ILE A 59 -13.69 -3.60 -15.68
C ILE A 59 -14.28 -4.84 -15.03
N TYR A 60 -14.05 -5.01 -13.73
CA TYR A 60 -14.43 -6.23 -13.00
C TYR A 60 -15.70 -6.11 -12.17
N LYS A 61 -16.44 -5.00 -12.33
CA LYS A 61 -17.67 -4.69 -11.57
C LYS A 61 -17.48 -4.91 -10.07
N ALA A 62 -16.36 -4.41 -9.56
CA ALA A 62 -15.99 -4.50 -8.15
C ALA A 62 -16.02 -3.11 -7.52
N ASP A 63 -16.13 -3.06 -6.20
CA ASP A 63 -15.99 -1.81 -5.47
C ASP A 63 -14.52 -1.34 -5.46
N LYS A 64 -14.30 -0.04 -5.74
CA LYS A 64 -12.98 0.62 -5.68
C LYS A 64 -12.28 0.37 -4.36
N GLY A 65 -13.02 0.36 -3.25
CA GLY A 65 -12.47 0.10 -1.91
C GLY A 65 -11.81 -1.27 -1.77
N ARG A 66 -12.27 -2.27 -2.54
CA ARG A 66 -11.80 -3.66 -2.50
C ARG A 66 -10.66 -3.94 -3.48
N VAL A 67 -10.34 -2.99 -4.36
CA VAL A 67 -9.25 -3.10 -5.34
C VAL A 67 -7.97 -2.52 -4.75
N ILE A 68 -6.93 -3.35 -4.65
CA ILE A 68 -5.60 -2.93 -4.20
C ILE A 68 -4.59 -3.13 -5.31
N VAL A 69 -3.87 -2.07 -5.65
CA VAL A 69 -2.86 -2.06 -6.70
C VAL A 69 -1.50 -1.68 -6.10
N PHE A 70 -0.45 -2.45 -6.39
CA PHE A 70 0.89 -2.22 -5.85
C PHE A 70 2.00 -2.67 -6.80
N GLY A 71 3.24 -2.32 -6.46
CA GLY A 71 4.43 -2.81 -7.16
C GLY A 71 4.65 -2.23 -8.56
N PHE A 72 4.00 -1.10 -8.89
CA PHE A 72 4.17 -0.48 -10.21
C PHE A 72 5.60 -0.01 -10.45
N ARG A 73 6.16 -0.41 -11.58
CA ARG A 73 7.41 0.10 -12.15
C ARG A 73 7.15 0.54 -13.58
N THR A 74 7.56 1.76 -13.90
CA THR A 74 7.51 2.28 -15.27
C THR A 74 8.69 1.71 -16.07
N ALA A 75 8.44 1.29 -17.30
CA ALA A 75 9.49 0.86 -18.21
C ALA A 75 10.44 2.02 -18.56
N PHE A 76 11.68 1.68 -18.90
CA PHE A 76 12.61 2.66 -19.43
C PHE A 76 12.05 3.30 -20.71
N GLY A 77 12.14 4.61 -20.84
CA GLY A 77 11.52 5.38 -21.93
C GLY A 77 10.05 5.75 -21.71
N GLY A 78 9.40 5.33 -20.61
CA GLY A 78 8.03 5.71 -20.31
C GLY A 78 6.96 4.95 -21.10
N GLY A 79 5.72 5.46 -21.12
CA GLY A 79 4.61 4.92 -21.93
C GLY A 79 4.03 3.57 -21.48
N ARG A 80 4.73 2.83 -20.61
CA ARG A 80 4.27 1.54 -20.06
C ARG A 80 4.66 1.41 -18.59
N SER A 81 3.74 0.93 -17.76
CA SER A 81 4.03 0.51 -16.38
C SER A 81 3.49 -0.89 -16.11
N THR A 82 4.21 -1.67 -15.31
CA THR A 82 3.79 -3.00 -14.88
C THR A 82 3.68 -3.04 -13.37
N GLY A 83 2.61 -3.65 -12.86
CA GLY A 83 2.31 -3.77 -11.44
C GLY A 83 1.47 -4.99 -11.14
N PHE A 84 0.96 -5.06 -9.90
CA PHE A 84 0.14 -6.17 -9.43
C PHE A 84 -1.18 -5.64 -8.86
N GLY A 85 -2.27 -6.35 -9.16
CA GLY A 85 -3.62 -6.02 -8.74
C GLY A 85 -4.23 -7.16 -7.92
N LEU A 86 -4.96 -6.79 -6.88
CA LEU A 86 -5.76 -7.67 -6.04
C LEU A 86 -7.18 -7.12 -5.99
N ILE A 87 -8.17 -7.98 -6.16
CA ILE A 87 -9.57 -7.65 -5.95
C ILE A 87 -10.11 -8.62 -4.91
N TYR A 88 -10.45 -8.12 -3.74
CA TYR A 88 -11.06 -8.91 -2.68
C TYR A 88 -12.56 -9.08 -2.92
N ASP A 89 -13.10 -10.23 -2.55
CA ASP A 89 -14.54 -10.49 -2.60
C ASP A 89 -15.25 -9.66 -1.49
N ASP A 90 -14.69 -9.66 -0.27
CA ASP A 90 -15.23 -8.99 0.92
C ASP A 90 -14.23 -8.05 1.62
N GLU A 91 -14.73 -7.03 2.31
CA GLU A 91 -13.91 -6.09 3.08
C GLU A 91 -13.27 -6.76 4.32
N ALA A 92 -13.97 -7.70 4.96
CA ALA A 92 -13.45 -8.46 6.09
C ALA A 92 -12.21 -9.29 5.68
N ALA A 93 -12.27 -9.91 4.51
CA ALA A 93 -11.15 -10.65 3.92
C ALA A 93 -9.97 -9.71 3.64
N GLN A 94 -10.23 -8.56 3.03
CA GLN A 94 -9.23 -7.54 2.76
C GLN A 94 -8.49 -7.10 4.03
N ARG A 95 -9.22 -6.73 5.10
CA ARG A 95 -8.63 -6.32 6.38
C ARG A 95 -7.83 -7.43 7.06
N LYS A 96 -8.24 -8.70 6.91
CA LYS A 96 -7.57 -9.86 7.51
C LYS A 96 -6.27 -10.23 6.78
N PHE A 97 -6.29 -10.24 5.45
CA PHE A 97 -5.20 -10.79 4.63
C PHE A 97 -4.19 -9.76 4.14
N GLU A 98 -4.55 -8.48 4.05
CA GLU A 98 -3.60 -7.46 3.61
C GLU A 98 -2.57 -7.11 4.70
N PRO A 99 -1.29 -6.96 4.32
CA PRO A 99 -0.32 -6.36 5.20
C PRO A 99 -0.76 -4.98 5.68
N ARG A 100 -0.65 -4.76 6.99
CA ARG A 100 -1.12 -3.53 7.65
C ARG A 100 -0.64 -2.22 7.00
N TYR A 101 0.59 -2.18 6.46
CA TYR A 101 1.11 -0.98 5.82
C TYR A 101 0.31 -0.53 4.59
N ARG A 102 -0.36 -1.46 3.89
CA ARG A 102 -1.24 -1.16 2.76
C ARG A 102 -2.61 -0.68 3.24
N LEU A 103 -3.14 -1.30 4.30
CA LEU A 103 -4.38 -0.85 4.95
C LEU A 103 -4.26 0.60 5.42
N VAL A 104 -3.11 0.98 6.00
CA VAL A 104 -2.85 2.37 6.41
C VAL A 104 -2.81 3.32 5.21
N ARG A 105 -2.19 2.92 4.09
CA ARG A 105 -2.16 3.73 2.86
C ARG A 105 -3.53 3.91 2.22
N ALA A 106 -4.41 2.93 2.37
CA ALA A 106 -5.78 2.97 1.89
C ALA A 106 -6.75 3.64 2.89
N GLY A 107 -6.27 4.13 4.05
CA GLY A 107 -7.11 4.77 5.07
C GLY A 107 -7.96 3.81 5.92
N MET A 108 -7.86 2.49 5.72
CA MET A 108 -8.66 1.49 6.46
C MET A 108 -8.11 1.15 7.85
N ALA A 109 -6.87 1.54 8.16
CA ALA A 109 -6.26 1.27 9.46
C ALA A 109 -5.39 2.44 9.91
N SER A 110 -5.32 2.67 11.21
CA SER A 110 -4.40 3.65 11.78
C SER A 110 -2.97 3.12 11.86
N LYS A 111 -2.01 4.04 11.70
CA LYS A 111 -0.59 3.76 11.92
C LYS A 111 -0.36 3.45 13.40
N VAL A 112 0.32 2.34 13.71
CA VAL A 112 0.71 2.09 15.11
C VAL A 112 1.87 2.98 15.47
N GLU A 113 1.69 3.76 16.51
CA GLU A 113 2.78 4.45 17.16
C GLU A 113 3.57 3.45 18.02
N LYS A 114 4.86 3.30 17.69
CA LYS A 114 5.77 2.41 18.42
C LYS A 114 7.05 3.17 18.72
N ALA A 115 7.57 2.98 19.92
CA ALA A 115 8.89 3.44 20.28
C ALA A 115 9.95 2.90 19.29
N SER A 116 11.03 3.67 19.12
CA SER A 116 12.10 3.34 18.16
C SER A 116 12.67 1.93 18.39
N ARG A 117 13.21 1.33 17.32
CA ARG A 117 13.78 -0.03 17.38
C ARG A 117 14.89 -0.13 18.43
N LYS A 118 15.69 0.94 18.62
CA LYS A 118 16.75 1.04 19.64
C LYS A 118 16.15 1.00 21.05
N LEU A 119 15.19 1.89 21.35
CA LEU A 119 14.54 1.96 22.67
C LEU A 119 13.86 0.64 23.06
N ARG A 120 13.23 -0.05 22.10
CA ARG A 120 12.62 -1.37 22.33
C ARG A 120 13.66 -2.44 22.65
N LYS A 121 14.82 -2.42 21.98
CA LYS A 121 15.92 -3.37 22.26
C LYS A 121 16.57 -3.10 23.61
N GLU A 122 16.79 -1.83 23.96
CA GLU A 122 17.32 -1.44 25.27
C GLU A 122 16.37 -1.82 26.41
N ARG A 123 15.06 -1.55 26.26
CA ARG A 123 14.04 -2.00 27.21
C ARG A 123 14.07 -3.52 27.40
N LYS A 124 14.13 -4.27 26.30
CA LYS A 124 14.26 -5.75 26.34
C LYS A 124 15.52 -6.17 27.09
N ASN A 125 16.68 -5.58 26.78
CA ASN A 125 17.94 -5.95 27.40
C ASN A 125 17.98 -5.60 28.91
N ARG A 126 17.34 -4.50 29.33
CA ARG A 126 17.15 -4.18 30.76
C ARG A 126 16.29 -5.22 31.46
N SER A 127 15.12 -5.56 30.90
CA SER A 127 14.23 -6.57 31.48
C SER A 127 14.83 -7.97 31.53
N LYS A 128 15.76 -8.32 30.63
CA LYS A 128 16.45 -9.62 30.64
C LYS A 128 17.33 -9.87 31.89
N LYS A 129 17.77 -8.81 32.58
CA LYS A 129 18.62 -8.92 33.79
C LYS A 129 17.85 -9.37 35.05
N PHE A 130 16.52 -9.41 34.99
CA PHE A 130 15.65 -9.69 36.14
C PHE A 130 14.84 -10.97 35.89
N ARG A 131 14.33 -11.60 36.97
CA ARG A 131 13.51 -12.82 36.91
C ARG A 131 12.10 -12.57 37.49
N GLY A 132 11.12 -13.32 37.00
CA GLY A 132 9.72 -13.24 37.47
C GLY A 132 9.12 -11.84 37.30
N THR A 133 8.29 -11.43 38.26
CA THR A 133 7.61 -10.13 38.30
C THR A 133 8.56 -8.94 38.40
N LYS A 134 9.84 -9.13 38.80
CA LYS A 134 10.84 -8.05 38.83
C LYS A 134 11.16 -7.48 37.43
N LYS A 135 10.83 -8.21 36.35
CA LYS A 135 11.03 -7.75 34.96
C LYS A 135 10.18 -6.54 34.57
N SER A 136 8.95 -6.43 35.09
CA SER A 136 8.03 -5.33 34.76
C SER A 136 8.51 -4.03 35.40
N LYS A 137 8.95 -4.08 36.66
CA LYS A 137 9.47 -2.92 37.42
C LYS A 137 10.75 -2.33 36.80
N ALA A 138 11.61 -3.16 36.21
CA ALA A 138 12.85 -2.71 35.57
C ALA A 138 12.70 -2.27 34.09
N ALA A 139 11.51 -2.44 33.51
CA ALA A 139 11.26 -2.11 32.10
C ALA A 139 11.08 -0.60 31.87
N GLU A 140 10.69 0.14 32.91
CA GLU A 140 10.63 1.60 32.89
C GLU A 140 11.96 2.18 33.36
N PRO A 141 12.50 3.24 32.72
CA PRO A 141 13.61 3.98 33.32
C PRO A 141 13.14 4.55 34.66
N ALA A 142 14.03 4.61 35.67
CA ALA A 142 13.73 5.30 36.91
C ALA A 142 13.25 6.71 36.56
N LYS A 143 12.03 7.07 36.98
CA LYS A 143 11.55 8.45 36.86
C LYS A 143 12.53 9.30 37.66
N LYS A 144 13.40 10.06 36.98
CA LYS A 144 14.14 11.14 37.64
C LYS A 144 13.09 12.15 38.03
N GLY A 145 12.86 12.27 39.34
CA GLY A 145 11.92 13.25 39.89
C GLY A 145 12.29 14.65 39.43
N LYS A 146 11.29 15.35 38.93
CA LYS A 146 11.03 16.74 39.25
C LYS A 146 9.55 16.82 39.60
#